data_AF-A0A1R2BIW2-F1
#
_entry.id   AF-A0A1R2BIW2-F1
#
_cell.length_a   1.000
_cell.length_b   1.000
_cell.length_c   1.000
_cell.angle_alpha   90.00
_cell.angle_beta   90.00
_cell.angle_gamma   90.00
#
_symmetry.space_group_name_H-M   'P 1'
#
loop_
_entity.id
_entity.type
_entity.pdbx_description
1 polymer ?
#
loop_
_entity_poly.entity_id
_entity_poly.type
_entity_poly.pdbx_seq_one_letter_code
_entity_poly.pdbx_strand_id
1 'polypeptide(L)'
;MSWNFFDSWKSKRSSEKPIKCNEKEMADQESKCKKIYSVWQECVDNCGFNDPVCREKHLDKYYKCVTIQNRMKTYLLDQDLHK
;
A
#
# COMPACT_ATOMS: atom_id res chain seq x y z
N MET A 1 15.33 24.66 28.91
CA MET A 1 15.02 24.41 27.49
C MET A 1 13.99 23.31 27.44
N SER A 2 12.73 23.64 27.16
CA SER A 2 11.63 22.67 27.11
C SER A 2 11.73 21.87 25.81
N TRP A 3 12.02 20.58 25.91
CA TRP A 3 11.92 19.64 24.80
C TRP A 3 10.42 19.40 24.54
N ASN A 4 9.89 19.99 23.46
CA ASN A 4 8.52 19.70 23.03
C ASN A 4 8.48 18.28 22.47
N PHE A 5 7.85 17.37 23.21
CA PHE A 5 7.60 15.97 22.81
C PHE A 5 6.90 15.86 21.44
N PHE A 6 6.19 16.90 21.01
CA PHE A 6 5.51 16.98 19.72
C PHE A 6 6.44 17.22 18.51
N ASP A 7 7.64 17.77 18.69
CA ASP A 7 8.59 17.98 17.57
C ASP A 7 9.23 16.66 17.08
N SER A 8 9.13 15.59 17.88
CA SER A 8 9.65 14.26 17.52
C SER A 8 8.65 13.38 16.78
N TRP A 9 7.40 13.84 16.57
CA TRP A 9 6.41 13.12 15.78
C TRP A 9 6.41 13.57 14.32
N LYS A 10 7.60 13.76 13.73
CA LYS A 10 7.70 13.57 12.27
C LYS A 10 7.41 12.10 12.03
N SER A 11 6.17 11.84 11.59
CA SER A 11 5.70 10.56 11.09
C SER A 11 6.88 9.83 10.49
N LYS A 12 7.24 8.67 11.07
CA LYS A 12 8.18 7.75 10.46
C LYS A 12 7.61 7.48 9.07
N ARG A 13 8.04 8.25 8.06
CA ARG A 13 7.90 7.88 6.65
C ARG A 13 8.35 6.44 6.67
N SER A 14 7.40 5.54 6.42
CA SER A 14 7.62 4.11 6.44
C SER A 14 8.98 3.85 5.81
N SER A 15 9.81 3.01 6.44
CA SER A 15 11.19 2.69 6.05
C SER A 15 11.39 2.24 4.58
N GLU A 16 10.33 2.26 3.78
CA GLU A 16 10.24 1.85 2.40
C GLU A 16 10.45 3.05 1.48
N LYS A 17 11.49 2.97 0.65
CA LYS A 17 11.85 4.05 -0.29
C LYS A 17 10.69 4.36 -1.23
N PRO A 18 10.31 5.65 -1.42
CA PRO A 18 9.26 6.02 -2.36
C PRO A 18 9.58 5.50 -3.77
N ILE A 19 8.53 5.11 -4.50
CA ILE A 19 8.65 4.65 -5.90
C ILE A 19 8.22 5.80 -6.78
N LYS A 20 9.13 6.28 -7.63
CA LYS A 20 8.80 7.30 -8.62
C LYS A 20 7.69 6.78 -9.54
N CYS A 21 6.61 7.53 -9.62
CA CYS A 21 5.47 7.25 -10.49
C CYS A 21 4.76 8.54 -10.88
N ASN A 22 3.93 8.47 -11.92
CA ASN A 22 2.96 9.50 -12.27
C ASN A 22 1.53 9.12 -11.81
N GLU A 23 0.58 10.04 -11.94
CA GLU A 23 -0.82 9.83 -11.55
C GLU A 23 -1.50 8.67 -12.30
N LYS A 24 -1.15 8.48 -13.58
CA LYS A 24 -1.70 7.40 -14.41
C LYS A 24 -1.22 6.03 -13.92
N GLU A 25 0.09 5.89 -13.68
CA GLU A 25 0.69 4.68 -13.13
C GLU A 25 0.10 4.36 -11.74
N MET A 26 -0.16 5.38 -10.94
CA MET A 26 -0.84 5.23 -9.66
C MET A 26 -2.26 4.69 -9.86
N ALA A 27 -3.07 5.29 -10.73
CA ALA A 27 -4.41 4.77 -11.04
C ALA A 27 -4.39 3.32 -11.55
N ASP A 28 -3.42 2.98 -12.41
CA ASP A 28 -3.23 1.61 -12.92
C ASP A 28 -2.88 0.63 -11.79
N GLN A 29 -1.98 1.03 -10.89
CA GLN A 29 -1.63 0.22 -9.71
C GLN A 29 -2.82 0.05 -8.76
N GLU A 30 -3.65 1.08 -8.58
CA GLU A 30 -4.89 1.01 -7.80
C GLU A 30 -5.88 0.00 -8.39
N SER A 31 -6.09 0.06 -9.70
CA SER A 31 -6.92 -0.90 -10.43
C SER A 31 -6.39 -2.32 -10.27
N LYS A 32 -5.06 -2.50 -10.36
CA LYS A 32 -4.40 -3.80 -10.15
C LYS A 32 -4.62 -4.34 -8.74
N CYS A 33 -4.46 -3.51 -7.70
CA CYS A 33 -4.66 -3.96 -6.32
C CYS A 33 -6.13 -4.30 -6.04
N LYS A 34 -7.08 -3.53 -6.60
CA LYS A 34 -8.52 -3.85 -6.53
C LYS A 34 -8.83 -5.20 -7.15
N LYS A 35 -8.27 -5.50 -8.34
CA LYS A 35 -8.46 -6.82 -8.98
C LYS A 35 -7.91 -7.97 -8.13
N ILE A 36 -6.72 -7.81 -7.54
CA ILE A 36 -6.14 -8.84 -6.67
C ILE A 36 -6.98 -9.05 -5.42
N TYR A 37 -7.52 -7.96 -4.85
CA TYR A 37 -8.46 -8.03 -3.73
C TYR A 37 -9.72 -8.80 -4.10
N SER A 38 -10.32 -8.54 -5.26
CA SER A 38 -11.50 -9.29 -5.73
C SER A 38 -11.22 -10.79 -5.86
N VAL A 39 -10.06 -11.17 -6.40
CA VAL A 39 -9.66 -12.60 -6.48
C VAL A 39 -9.48 -13.22 -5.09
N TRP A 40 -8.89 -12.49 -4.15
CA TRP A 40 -8.78 -12.96 -2.77
C TRP A 40 -10.16 -13.11 -2.11
N GLN A 41 -11.05 -12.14 -2.30
CA GLN A 41 -12.40 -12.15 -1.78
C GLN A 41 -13.21 -13.33 -2.34
N GLU A 42 -13.19 -13.54 -3.65
CA GLU A 42 -13.82 -14.70 -4.30
C GLU A 42 -13.25 -16.03 -3.77
N CYS A 43 -11.94 -16.09 -3.50
CA CYS A 43 -11.33 -17.28 -2.89
C CYS A 43 -11.89 -17.53 -1.49
N VAL A 44 -11.97 -16.50 -0.65
CA VAL A 44 -12.52 -16.58 0.71
C VAL A 44 -14.00 -16.94 0.69
N ASP A 45 -14.78 -16.41 -0.26
CA ASP A 45 -16.20 -16.70 -0.39
C ASP A 45 -16.46 -18.15 -0.81
N ASN A 46 -15.57 -18.76 -1.61
CA ASN A 46 -15.71 -20.15 -2.07
C ASN A 46 -15.09 -21.18 -1.12
N CYS A 47 -13.90 -20.92 -0.59
CA CYS A 47 -13.10 -21.90 0.17
C CYS A 47 -13.02 -21.59 1.67
N GLY A 48 -13.42 -20.38 2.09
CA GLY A 48 -13.29 -19.89 3.45
C GLY A 48 -11.93 -19.21 3.73
N PHE A 49 -11.92 -18.33 4.73
CA PHE A 49 -10.72 -17.55 5.09
C PHE A 49 -9.53 -18.41 5.54
N ASN A 50 -9.81 -19.57 6.14
CA ASN A 50 -8.77 -20.48 6.65
C ASN A 50 -8.14 -21.35 5.56
N ASP A 51 -8.62 -21.28 4.32
CA ASP A 51 -7.98 -21.94 3.20
C ASP A 51 -6.56 -21.36 2.99
N PRO A 52 -5.51 -22.20 2.99
CA PRO A 52 -4.13 -21.74 2.89
C PRO A 52 -3.83 -21.04 1.56
N VAL A 53 -4.54 -21.39 0.48
CA VAL A 53 -4.36 -20.72 -0.82
C VAL A 53 -4.89 -19.29 -0.75
N CYS A 54 -6.09 -19.09 -0.19
CA CYS A 54 -6.66 -17.76 -0.02
C CYS A 54 -5.80 -16.91 0.93
N ARG A 55 -5.39 -17.47 2.07
CA ARG A 55 -4.66 -16.74 3.11
C ARG A 55 -3.18 -16.50 2.81
N GLU A 56 -2.47 -17.45 2.22
CA GLU A 56 -1.01 -17.31 2.03
C GLU A 56 -0.65 -16.86 0.62
N LYS A 57 -1.42 -17.26 -0.40
CA LYS A 57 -1.08 -16.96 -1.80
C LYS A 57 -1.78 -15.71 -2.31
N HIS A 58 -3.08 -15.59 -2.09
CA HIS A 58 -3.85 -14.47 -2.62
C HIS A 58 -3.74 -13.22 -1.75
N LEU A 59 -3.78 -13.37 -0.43
CA LEU A 59 -3.63 -12.26 0.50
C LEU A 59 -2.21 -11.67 0.49
N ASP A 60 -1.15 -12.49 0.41
CA ASP A 60 0.23 -12.00 0.28
C ASP A 60 0.43 -11.20 -1.02
N LYS A 61 -0.15 -11.66 -2.13
CA LYS A 61 -0.15 -10.90 -3.40
C LYS A 61 -0.85 -9.56 -3.25
N TYR A 62 -1.97 -9.51 -2.52
CA TYR A 62 -2.67 -8.26 -2.24
C TYR A 62 -1.79 -7.31 -1.41
N TYR A 63 -1.20 -7.79 -0.32
CA TYR A 63 -0.33 -6.96 0.52
C TYR A 63 0.89 -6.42 -0.25
N LYS A 64 1.55 -7.24 -1.07
CA LYS A 64 2.64 -6.78 -1.95
C LYS A 64 2.19 -5.67 -2.90
N CYS A 65 0.97 -5.77 -3.42
CA CYS A 65 0.40 -4.74 -4.28
C CYS A 65 0.19 -3.42 -3.52
N VAL A 66 -0.41 -3.50 -2.33
CA VAL A 66 -0.68 -2.34 -1.46
C VAL A 66 0.62 -1.68 -1.01
N THR A 67 1.67 -2.44 -0.70
CA THR A 67 2.99 -1.89 -0.38
C THR A 67 3.54 -1.04 -1.53
N ILE A 68 3.46 -1.51 -2.77
CA ILE A 68 3.87 -0.73 -3.95
C ILE A 68 3.01 0.53 -4.08
N GLN A 69 1.69 0.39 -3.94
CA GLN A 69 0.74 1.50 -4.00
C GLN A 69 1.06 2.58 -2.96
N ASN A 70 1.37 2.20 -1.72
CA ASN A 70 1.72 3.13 -0.64
C ASN A 70 3.04 3.87 -0.92
N ARG A 71 4.02 3.17 -1.48
CA ARG A 71 5.31 3.78 -1.86
C ARG A 71 5.15 4.76 -3.04
N MET A 72 4.25 4.48 -3.96
CA MET A 72 3.85 5.39 -5.06
C MET A 72 3.10 6.61 -4.53
N LYS A 73 2.12 6.42 -3.64
CA LYS A 73 1.40 7.52 -2.97
C LYS A 73 2.34 8.43 -2.21
N THR A 74 3.29 7.87 -1.48
CA THR A 74 4.31 8.64 -0.75
C THR A 74 5.13 9.52 -1.71
N TYR A 75 5.49 9.00 -2.89
CA TYR A 75 6.21 9.78 -3.90
C TYR A 75 5.40 10.97 -4.43
N LEU A 76 4.13 10.75 -4.76
CA LEU A 76 3.25 11.80 -5.28
C LEU A 76 2.97 12.89 -4.22
N LEU A 77 2.72 12.50 -2.98
CA LEU A 77 2.56 13.43 -1.86
C LEU A 77 3.82 14.28 -1.63
N ASP A 78 5.00 13.67 -1.71
CA ASP A 78 6.27 14.38 -1.59
C ASP A 78 6.48 15.36 -2.77
N GLN A 79 6.04 15.03 -3.99
CA GLN A 79 6.12 15.95 -5.13
C GLN A 79 5.24 17.19 -4.96
N ASP A 80 4.00 17.02 -4.47
CA ASP A 80 3.08 18.15 -4.29
C ASP A 80 3.51 19.08 -3.15
N LEU A 81 4.22 18.57 -2.14
CA LEU A 81 4.83 19.39 -1.08
C LEU A 81 6.02 20.26 -1.57
N HIS A 82 6.56 19.97 -2.75
CA HIS A 82 7.71 20.68 -3.33
C HIS A 82 7.33 21.59 -4.53
N LYS A 83 6.03 21.74 -4.82
CA LYS A 83 5.49 22.73 -5.77
C LYS A 83 5.02 23.97 -5.02
#